data_AF-A0A4Y2WJL6-F1
#
_entry.id   AF-A0A4Y2WJL6-F1
#
_cell.length_a   1.000
_cell.length_b   1.000
_cell.length_c   1.000
_cell.angle_alpha   90.00
_cell.angle_beta   90.00
_cell.angle_gamma   90.00
#
_symmetry.space_group_name_H-M   'P 1'
#
loop_
_entity.id
_entity.type
_entity.pdbx_description
1 polymer ?
#
loop_
_entity_poly.entity_id
_entity_poly.type
_entity_poly.pdbx_seq_one_letter_code
_entity_poly.pdbx_strand_id
1 'polypeptide(L)'
;MPHHRIDSVFDTIITMFGNRVIAYQYPNSYPGALHCPPYLPDLNPCDFFLWGYTKDLVYKKKPTDLISFKRSVTGSLASIKRKTLELVTDNFVTRLRYCIISDGCHFENILH
;
A
#
# COMPACT_ATOMS: atom_id res chain seq x y z
N MET A 1 23.27 -6.28 1.02
CA MET A 1 21.83 -6.13 1.33
C MET A 1 21.62 -4.75 1.93
N PRO A 2 20.71 -3.90 1.42
CA PRO A 2 20.47 -2.60 2.01
C PRO A 2 19.97 -2.76 3.46
N HIS A 3 20.37 -1.84 4.35
CA HIS A 3 20.17 -1.95 5.81
C HIS A 3 18.70 -2.06 6.27
N HIS A 4 17.73 -1.76 5.41
CA HIS A 4 16.29 -1.89 5.68
C HIS A 4 15.72 -3.29 5.35
N ARG A 5 16.57 -4.25 4.98
CA ARG A 5 16.17 -5.58 4.50
C ARG A 5 17.00 -6.66 5.19
N ILE A 6 16.72 -6.87 6.48
CA ILE A 6 17.38 -7.86 7.34
C ILE A 6 16.41 -9.03 7.54
N ASP A 7 16.91 -10.27 7.58
CA ASP A 7 16.09 -11.49 7.72
C ASP A 7 15.16 -11.45 8.94
N SER A 8 15.61 -10.81 10.05
CA SER A 8 14.78 -10.61 11.25
C SER A 8 13.49 -9.81 11.00
N VAL A 9 13.50 -8.90 10.03
CA VAL A 9 12.30 -8.15 9.62
C VAL A 9 11.33 -9.08 8.91
N PHE A 10 11.82 -9.93 8.00
CA PHE A 10 10.99 -10.91 7.32
C PHE A 10 10.43 -11.97 8.28
N ASP A 11 11.24 -12.46 9.23
CA ASP A 11 10.80 -13.40 10.27
C ASP A 11 9.64 -12.83 11.09
N THR A 12 9.75 -11.55 11.48
CA THR A 12 8.70 -10.86 12.24
C THR A 12 7.42 -10.71 11.42
N ILE A 13 7.55 -10.28 10.15
CA ILE A 13 6.41 -10.09 9.26
C ILE A 13 5.70 -11.43 8.98
N ILE A 14 6.44 -12.50 8.75
CA ILE A 14 5.87 -13.84 8.52
C ILE A 14 5.20 -14.37 9.77
N THR A 15 5.80 -14.17 10.95
CA THR A 15 5.19 -14.57 12.22
C THR A 15 3.83 -13.90 12.43
N MET A 16 3.70 -12.63 12.03
CA MET A 16 2.46 -11.87 12.20
C MET A 16 1.42 -12.13 11.10
N PHE A 17 1.86 -12.27 9.85
CA PHE A 17 0.97 -12.27 8.67
C PHE A 17 0.91 -13.59 7.90
N GLY A 18 1.81 -14.53 8.20
CA GLY A 18 1.93 -15.82 7.53
C GLY A 18 2.22 -15.65 6.03
N ASN A 19 1.49 -16.39 5.21
CA ASN A 19 1.60 -16.36 3.74
C ASN A 19 0.88 -15.17 3.09
N ARG A 20 0.41 -14.19 3.87
CA ARG A 20 -0.32 -13.01 3.36
C ARG A 20 0.62 -11.81 3.18
N VAL A 21 1.79 -12.07 2.62
CA VAL A 21 2.84 -11.06 2.42
C VAL A 21 3.15 -10.97 0.94
N ILE A 22 3.11 -9.75 0.40
CA ILE A 22 3.52 -9.42 -0.96
C ILE A 22 4.74 -8.50 -0.83
N ALA A 23 5.89 -8.91 -1.35
CA ALA A 23 7.12 -8.11 -1.25
C ALA A 23 8.08 -8.35 -2.42
N TYR A 24 8.86 -7.33 -2.76
CA TYR A 24 9.85 -7.37 -3.83
C TYR A 24 11.09 -8.16 -3.41
N GLN A 25 11.55 -9.08 -4.27
CA GLN A 25 12.71 -9.95 -4.04
C GLN A 25 12.62 -10.74 -2.72
N TYR A 26 11.51 -11.46 -2.55
CA TYR A 26 11.37 -12.35 -1.41
C TYR A 26 12.43 -13.46 -1.44
N PRO A 27 13.14 -13.74 -0.33
CA PRO A 27 14.09 -14.84 -0.29
C PRO A 27 13.39 -16.18 -0.53
N ASN A 28 14.00 -17.07 -1.32
CA ASN A 28 13.51 -18.44 -1.55
C ASN A 28 13.34 -19.26 -0.26
N SER A 29 13.92 -18.80 0.86
CA SER A 29 13.83 -19.40 2.19
C SER A 29 12.44 -19.37 2.82
N TYR A 30 11.48 -18.62 2.25
CA TYR A 30 10.14 -18.44 2.81
C TYR A 30 9.05 -18.83 1.80
N PRO A 31 8.73 -20.13 1.69
CA PRO A 31 7.72 -20.63 0.75
C PRO A 31 6.33 -20.18 1.19
N GLY A 32 5.74 -19.21 0.48
CA GLY A 32 4.35 -18.79 0.70
C GLY A 32 4.07 -17.31 0.50
N ALA A 33 5.09 -16.44 0.48
CA ALA A 33 4.89 -15.04 0.13
C ALA A 33 4.85 -14.85 -1.39
N LEU A 34 4.01 -13.91 -1.82
CA LEU A 34 3.85 -13.57 -3.23
C LEU A 34 4.93 -12.56 -3.65
N HIS A 35 5.61 -12.87 -4.74
CA HIS A 35 6.61 -11.97 -5.31
C HIS A 35 5.92 -10.74 -5.92
N CYS A 36 6.25 -9.56 -5.41
CA CYS A 36 5.88 -8.30 -6.06
C CYS A 36 6.94 -7.95 -7.10
N PRO A 37 6.61 -7.59 -8.34
CA PRO A 37 7.59 -7.07 -9.27
C PRO A 37 8.12 -5.70 -8.78
N PRO A 38 9.32 -5.29 -9.22
CA PRO A 38 9.85 -3.97 -8.88
C PRO A 38 9.01 -2.86 -9.52
N TYR A 39 8.91 -1.71 -8.84
CA TYR A 39 8.35 -0.47 -9.38
C TYR A 39 6.85 -0.50 -9.75
N LEU A 40 6.00 -1.10 -8.91
CA LEU A 40 4.53 -1.04 -9.09
C LEU A 40 3.84 -0.22 -7.97
N PRO A 41 4.02 1.12 -7.95
CA PRO A 41 3.26 1.98 -7.04
C PRO A 41 1.75 1.85 -7.28
N ASP A 42 1.35 1.57 -8.53
CA ASP A 42 -0.03 1.32 -8.92
C ASP A 42 -0.68 0.11 -8.23
N LEU A 43 0.10 -0.81 -7.68
CA LEU A 43 -0.43 -1.97 -6.95
C LEU A 43 -0.37 -1.80 -5.44
N ASN A 44 0.22 -0.73 -4.92
CA ASN A 44 0.26 -0.49 -3.48
C ASN A 44 -0.94 0.35 -3.03
N PRO A 45 -1.87 -0.20 -2.22
CA PRO A 45 -3.03 0.55 -1.71
C PRO A 45 -2.67 1.80 -0.92
N CYS A 46 -1.49 1.82 -0.29
CA CYS A 46 -1.02 3.02 0.39
C CYS A 46 -0.71 4.15 -0.61
N ASP A 47 -0.10 3.81 -1.75
CA ASP A 47 0.34 4.78 -2.75
C ASP A 47 -0.84 5.27 -3.62
N PHE A 48 -1.65 4.36 -4.15
CA PHE A 48 -2.77 4.78 -5.03
C PHE A 48 -3.98 5.35 -4.29
N PHE A 49 -4.09 5.15 -2.97
CA PHE A 49 -5.24 5.61 -2.18
C PHE A 49 -4.85 6.34 -0.90
N LEU A 50 -4.20 5.66 0.06
CA LEU A 50 -4.13 6.15 1.44
C LEU A 50 -3.43 7.51 1.56
N TRP A 51 -2.29 7.67 0.88
CA TRP A 51 -1.49 8.89 0.99
C TRP A 51 -2.16 10.08 0.30
N GLY A 52 -2.78 9.88 -0.87
CA GLY A 52 -3.58 10.90 -1.53
C GLY A 52 -4.77 11.33 -0.67
N TYR A 53 -5.57 10.35 -0.23
CA TYR A 53 -6.75 10.59 0.60
C TYR A 53 -6.44 11.32 1.91
N THR A 54 -5.40 10.86 2.62
CA THR A 54 -4.99 11.46 3.90
C THR A 54 -4.47 12.88 3.68
N LYS A 55 -3.68 13.10 2.63
CA LYS A 55 -3.17 14.43 2.26
C LYS A 55 -4.32 15.40 2.03
N ASP A 56 -5.32 15.02 1.24
CA ASP A 56 -6.47 15.88 0.95
C ASP A 56 -7.24 16.28 2.21
N LEU A 57 -7.46 15.35 3.14
CA LEU A 57 -8.16 15.64 4.39
C LEU A 57 -7.34 16.50 5.35
N VAL A 58 -6.04 16.26 5.45
CA VAL A 58 -5.15 17.02 6.34
C VAL A 58 -5.01 18.45 5.83
N TYR A 59 -4.74 18.65 4.54
CA TYR A 59 -4.52 19.99 3.98
C TYR A 59 -5.81 20.80 3.83
N LYS A 60 -6.99 20.17 3.76
CA LYS A 60 -8.28 20.87 3.91
C LYS A 60 -8.39 21.63 5.23
N LYS A 61 -7.80 21.10 6.32
CA LYS A 61 -7.83 21.74 7.65
C LYS A 61 -6.76 22.80 7.86
N LYS A 62 -5.80 22.93 6.94
CA LYS A 62 -4.68 23.89 7.00
C LYS A 62 -4.02 23.97 8.39
N PRO A 63 -3.51 22.85 8.93
CA PRO A 63 -2.85 22.86 10.24
C PRO A 63 -1.66 23.81 10.23
N THR A 64 -1.55 24.63 11.27
CA THR A 64 -0.51 25.67 11.41
C THR A 64 0.66 25.25 12.29
N ASP A 65 0.54 24.10 12.96
CA ASP A 65 1.53 23.60 13.90
C ASP A 65 1.60 22.06 13.90
N LEU A 66 2.65 21.52 14.50
CA LEU A 66 2.91 20.08 14.51
C LEU A 66 1.83 19.28 15.26
N ILE A 67 1.23 19.83 16.31
CA ILE A 67 0.22 19.15 17.13
C ILE A 67 -1.09 19.05 16.33
N SER A 68 -1.53 20.15 15.71
CA SER A 68 -2.72 20.15 14.86
C SER A 68 -2.54 19.28 13.61
N PHE A 69 -1.34 19.25 13.03
CA PHE A 69 -1.00 18.36 11.93
C PHE A 69 -1.11 16.88 12.34
N LYS A 70 -0.45 16.47 13.43
CA LYS A 70 -0.53 15.08 13.95
C LYS A 70 -1.97 14.67 14.23
N ARG A 71 -2.75 15.54 14.90
CA ARG A 71 -4.17 15.29 15.18
C ARG A 71 -4.99 15.13 13.90
N SER A 72 -4.69 15.93 12.88
CA SER A 72 -5.37 15.85 11.59
C SER A 72 -5.06 14.56 10.85
N VAL A 73 -3.81 14.10 10.88
CA VAL A 73 -3.40 12.79 10.30
C VAL A 73 -4.14 11.65 11.01
N THR A 74 -4.04 11.56 12.34
CA THR A 74 -4.71 10.51 13.11
C THR A 74 -6.22 10.53 12.92
N GLY A 75 -6.83 11.72 12.93
CA GLY A 75 -8.27 11.87 12.70
C GLY A 75 -8.70 11.47 11.28
N SER A 76 -7.86 11.74 10.27
CA SER A 76 -8.13 11.35 8.88
C SER A 76 -8.10 9.83 8.72
N LEU A 77 -7.10 9.16 9.30
CA LEU A 77 -7.00 7.71 9.30
C LEU A 77 -8.18 7.06 10.05
N ALA A 78 -8.53 7.58 11.23
CA ALA A 78 -9.65 7.07 12.03
C ALA A 78 -11.02 7.29 11.34
N SER A 79 -11.12 8.23 10.40
CA SER A 79 -12.34 8.48 9.64
C SER A 79 -12.59 7.49 8.50
N ILE A 80 -11.59 6.67 8.14
CA ILE A 80 -11.70 5.70 7.05
C ILE A 80 -12.70 4.62 7.45
N LYS A 81 -13.81 4.54 6.71
CA LYS A 81 -14.86 3.55 6.95
C LYS A 81 -14.44 2.20 6.39
N ARG A 82 -14.92 1.12 7.01
CA ARG A 82 -14.74 -0.25 6.50
C ARG A 82 -15.15 -0.38 5.02
N LYS A 83 -16.29 0.20 4.64
CA LYS A 83 -16.77 0.22 3.24
C LYS A 83 -15.75 0.83 2.27
N THR A 84 -15.00 1.84 2.69
CA THR A 84 -13.95 2.43 1.86
C THR A 84 -12.79 1.46 1.67
N LEU A 85 -12.42 0.71 2.71
CA LEU A 85 -11.37 -0.32 2.62
C LEU A 85 -11.80 -1.48 1.72
N GLU A 86 -13.06 -1.91 1.79
CA GLU A 86 -13.63 -2.91 0.87
C GLU A 86 -13.48 -2.48 -0.60
N LEU A 87 -13.85 -1.23 -0.92
CA LEU A 87 -13.68 -0.66 -2.26
C LEU A 87 -12.21 -0.59 -2.70
N VAL A 88 -11.29 -0.28 -1.78
CA VAL A 88 -9.85 -0.26 -2.07
C VAL A 88 -9.34 -1.67 -2.38
N THR A 89 -9.84 -2.69 -1.69
CA THR A 89 -9.54 -4.10 -1.99
C THR A 89 -10.08 -4.51 -3.37
N ASP A 90 -11.31 -4.13 -3.70
CA ASP A 90 -11.89 -4.41 -5.03
C ASP A 90 -11.11 -3.68 -6.15
N ASN A 91 -10.68 -2.45 -5.89
CA ASN A 91 -9.84 -1.69 -6.82
C ASN A 91 -8.46 -2.34 -7.00
N PHE A 92 -7.88 -2.89 -5.93
CA PHE A 92 -6.62 -3.64 -6.03
C PHE A 92 -6.75 -4.84 -6.98
N VAL A 93 -7.84 -5.63 -6.88
CA VAL A 93 -8.11 -6.73 -7.82
C VAL A 93 -8.28 -6.23 -9.25
N THR A 94 -8.94 -5.09 -9.43
CA THR A 94 -9.12 -4.46 -10.74
C THR A 94 -7.79 -4.00 -11.35
N ARG A 95 -6.94 -3.35 -10.56
CA ARG A 95 -5.59 -2.91 -10.97
C ARG A 95 -4.68 -4.09 -11.32
N LEU A 96 -4.78 -5.21 -10.59
CA LEU A 96 -4.09 -6.46 -10.96
C LEU A 96 -4.51 -6.97 -12.35
N ARG A 97 -5.80 -6.92 -12.68
CA ARG A 97 -6.28 -7.32 -14.02
C ARG A 97 -5.72 -6.41 -15.12
N TYR A 98 -5.70 -5.11 -14.89
CA TYR A 98 -5.12 -4.17 -15.85
C TYR A 98 -3.61 -4.35 -16.02
N CYS A 99 -2.89 -4.66 -14.94
CA CYS A 99 -1.48 -5.01 -15.00
C CYS A 99 -1.25 -6.25 -15.89
N ILE A 100 -2.12 -7.27 -15.79
CA ILE A 100 -2.04 -8.46 -16.63
C ILE A 100 -2.36 -8.14 -18.10
N ILE A 101 -3.44 -7.38 -18.35
CA ILE A 101 -3.85 -6.98 -19.71
C ILE A 101 -2.76 -6.15 -20.39
N SER A 102 -2.02 -5.34 -19.62
CA SER A 102 -0.96 -4.47 -20.10
C SER A 102 0.40 -5.15 -20.14
N ASP A 103 0.48 -6.47 -19.89
CA ASP A 103 1.73 -7.24 -19.83
C ASP A 103 2.79 -6.61 -18.90
N GLY A 104 2.33 -6.11 -17.74
CA GLY A 104 3.17 -5.44 -16.76
C GLY A 104 3.55 -3.98 -17.08
N CYS A 105 3.12 -3.43 -18.23
CA CYS A 105 3.30 -2.01 -18.54
C CYS A 105 2.39 -1.10 -17.71
N HIS A 106 2.70 0.20 -17.69
CA HIS A 106 1.88 1.21 -17.04
C HIS A 106 0.45 1.24 -17.62
N PHE A 107 -0.54 1.25 -16.73
CA PHE A 107 -1.97 1.18 -17.08
C PHE A 107 -2.80 2.33 -16.51
N GLU A 108 -2.14 3.39 -16.00
CA GLU A 108 -2.81 4.60 -15.49
C GLU A 108 -3.73 5.23 -16.56
N ASN A 109 -3.34 5.18 -17.84
CA ASN A 109 -4.15 5.71 -18.94
C ASN A 109 -5.40 4.86 -19.27
N ILE A 110 -5.53 3.67 -18.69
CA ILE A 110 -6.61 2.72 -18.94
C ILE A 110 -7.61 2.71 -17.77
N LEU A 111 -7.13 3.08 -16.58
CA LEU A 111 -7.91 3.13 -15.34
C LEU A 111 -8.41 4.57 -15.10
N HIS A 112 -9.71 4.80 -15.31
CA HIS A 112 -10.39 6.08 -15.00
C HIS A 112 -11.17 6.01 -13.68
#